data_AF-A0A661AXU8-F1
#
_entry.id   AF-A0A661AXU8-F1
#
_cell.length_a   1.000
_cell.length_b   1.000
_cell.length_c   1.000
_cell.angle_alpha   90.00
_cell.angle_beta   90.00
_cell.angle_gamma   90.00
#
_symmetry.space_group_name_H-M   'P 1'
#
loop_
_entity.id
_entity.type
_entity.pdbx_description
1 polymer ?
#
loop_
_entity_poly.entity_id
_entity_poly.type
_entity_poly.pdbx_seq_one_letter_code
_entity_poly.pdbx_strand_id
1 'polypeptide(L)'
;MKIQSKIYHHPKFCKMVTRRDIRLFRLLRPEFVELWEEIENPVDRITGEEIPLSEEEVTVLVIRRCAEVLDRTGMVKNVKRLGDELLYRESQAPTALGRGIAIPHVRSKNVKDLIMCLLRYPDGANMESLDREPVYLVFGIATPYFDDANDYQKIYRKLFSIFDTDPSFVEELMEMQDAGEIVRILRQRD
;
A
#
# COMPACT_ATOMS: atom_id res chain seq x y z
N MET A 1 11.51 -3.03 38.93
CA MET A 1 12.19 -3.62 37.77
C MET A 1 11.40 -4.84 37.31
N LYS A 2 11.11 -4.92 36.00
CA LYS A 2 10.34 -5.95 35.27
C LYS A 2 8.80 -5.86 35.32
N ILE A 3 8.26 -5.05 34.41
CA ILE A 3 6.89 -5.22 33.89
C ILE A 3 7.00 -6.20 32.73
N GLN A 4 6.46 -7.41 32.87
CA GLN A 4 6.29 -8.35 31.77
C GLN A 4 5.05 -7.94 30.98
N SER A 5 5.24 -7.37 29.79
CA SER A 5 4.18 -7.21 28.81
C SER A 5 3.84 -8.57 28.21
N LYS A 6 2.65 -9.08 28.52
CA LYS A 6 2.07 -10.24 27.84
C LYS A 6 1.74 -9.85 26.40
N ILE A 7 2.58 -10.30 25.47
CA ILE A 7 2.25 -10.31 24.04
C ILE A 7 1.16 -11.36 23.85
N TYR A 8 -0.06 -10.92 23.53
CA TYR A 8 -1.14 -11.80 23.12
C TYR A 8 -0.83 -12.37 21.73
N HIS A 9 -0.26 -13.57 21.69
CA HIS A 9 -0.37 -14.42 20.51
C HIS A 9 -1.81 -14.92 20.42
N HIS A 10 -2.60 -14.35 19.52
CA HIS A 10 -3.93 -14.85 19.20
C HIS A 10 -3.83 -15.75 17.95
N PRO A 11 -3.88 -17.09 18.07
CA PRO A 11 -3.68 -17.99 16.95
C PRO A 11 -5.03 -18.36 16.34
N LYS A 12 -5.64 -17.47 15.55
CA LYS A 12 -6.88 -17.78 14.78
C LYS A 12 -7.03 -17.06 13.44
N PHE A 13 -5.93 -16.77 12.73
CA PHE A 13 -5.98 -16.37 11.32
C PHE A 13 -5.19 -17.36 10.48
N CYS A 14 -5.74 -18.55 10.34
CA CYS A 14 -5.38 -19.50 9.29
C CYS A 14 -6.63 -20.33 9.00
N LYS A 15 -7.64 -19.69 8.40
CA LYS A 15 -8.70 -20.39 7.70
C LYS A 15 -8.60 -19.96 6.26
N MET A 16 -8.18 -20.92 5.43
CA MET A 16 -8.26 -20.91 3.96
C MET A 16 -9.40 -20.01 3.48
N VAL A 17 -9.04 -18.89 2.85
CA VAL A 17 -9.94 -18.20 1.94
C VAL A 17 -10.23 -19.19 0.82
N THR A 18 -11.45 -19.72 0.77
CA THR A 18 -11.88 -20.64 -0.28
C THR A 18 -11.81 -19.93 -1.64
N ARG A 19 -11.05 -20.52 -2.56
CA ARG A 19 -10.53 -20.01 -3.84
C ARG A 19 -11.53 -19.56 -4.93
N ARG A 20 -12.70 -18.99 -4.62
CA ARG A 20 -13.66 -18.56 -5.66
C ARG A 20 -14.02 -17.07 -5.71
N ASP A 21 -13.97 -16.33 -4.60
CA ASP A 21 -14.19 -14.87 -4.61
C ASP A 21 -13.20 -14.20 -3.66
N ILE A 22 -12.15 -13.58 -4.19
CA ILE A 22 -11.23 -12.77 -3.38
C ILE A 22 -12.01 -11.51 -2.99
N ARG A 23 -12.48 -11.49 -1.74
CA ARG A 23 -12.92 -10.27 -1.06
C ARG A 23 -11.68 -9.48 -0.64
N LEU A 24 -11.29 -8.56 -1.51
CA LEU A 24 -10.02 -7.86 -1.51
C LEU A 24 -9.81 -7.09 -0.20
N PHE A 25 -10.80 -6.28 0.15
CA PHE A 25 -10.70 -5.33 1.25
C PHE A 25 -10.93 -5.98 2.63
N ARG A 26 -11.07 -7.31 2.69
CA ARG A 26 -11.00 -8.05 3.98
C ARG A 26 -9.59 -8.10 4.56
N LEU A 27 -8.57 -7.91 3.71
CA LEU A 27 -7.18 -7.85 4.13
C LEU A 27 -6.83 -6.52 4.79
N LEU A 28 -7.55 -5.45 4.43
CA LEU A 28 -7.40 -4.13 5.06
C LEU A 28 -8.09 -4.07 6.42
N ARG A 29 -7.39 -3.44 7.35
CA ARG A 29 -7.88 -2.98 8.65
C ARG A 29 -7.43 -1.53 8.85
N PRO A 30 -8.09 -0.76 9.72
CA PRO A 30 -7.74 0.65 9.93
C PRO A 30 -6.26 0.85 10.26
N GLU A 31 -5.64 -0.10 10.95
CA GLU A 31 -4.21 -0.05 11.32
C GLU A 31 -3.25 -0.19 10.13
N PHE A 32 -3.75 -0.67 8.99
CA PHE A 32 -3.00 -0.85 7.74
C PHE A 32 -3.36 0.22 6.69
N VAL A 33 -4.14 1.22 7.10
CA VAL A 33 -4.36 2.44 6.33
C VAL A 33 -3.50 3.54 6.95
N GLU A 34 -2.72 4.22 6.12
CA GLU A 34 -1.98 5.40 6.51
C GLU A 34 -2.55 6.62 5.77
N LEU A 35 -3.04 7.57 6.55
CA LEU A 35 -3.37 8.91 6.07
C LEU A 35 -2.08 9.70 6.16
N TRP A 36 -1.36 9.77 5.04
CA TRP A 36 -0.07 10.43 4.96
C TRP A 36 -0.33 11.83 4.43
N GLU A 37 -0.16 12.87 5.25
CA GLU A 37 -0.55 14.23 4.87
C GLU A 37 0.44 14.87 3.90
N GLU A 38 1.75 14.76 4.16
CA GLU A 38 2.78 15.44 3.36
C GLU A 38 4.06 14.60 3.16
N ILE A 39 4.66 14.70 1.97
CA ILE A 39 6.02 14.26 1.65
C ILE A 39 6.91 15.49 1.72
N GLU A 40 7.67 15.62 2.81
CA GLU A 40 8.53 16.77 3.03
C GLU A 40 9.68 16.82 2.01
N ASN A 41 9.82 17.97 1.36
CA ASN A 41 11.00 18.29 0.56
C ASN A 41 12.21 18.55 1.48
N PRO A 42 13.40 18.03 1.15
CA PRO A 42 14.61 18.42 1.86
C PRO A 42 14.87 19.92 1.70
N VAL A 43 15.41 20.54 2.73
CA VAL A 43 15.76 21.97 2.73
C VAL A 43 17.25 22.13 2.48
N ASP A 44 17.60 23.01 1.53
CA ASP A 44 18.99 23.42 1.30
C ASP A 44 19.53 24.12 2.56
N ARG A 45 20.64 23.61 3.10
CA ARG A 45 21.18 24.09 4.38
C ARG A 45 21.83 25.47 4.29
N ILE A 46 22.10 25.97 3.09
CA ILE A 46 22.76 27.25 2.83
C ILE A 46 21.70 28.30 2.51
N THR A 47 20.78 28.03 1.58
CA THR A 47 19.77 29.00 1.14
C THR A 47 18.51 28.98 2.01
N GLY A 48 18.22 27.85 2.66
CA GLY A 48 16.97 27.62 3.39
C GLY A 48 15.77 27.34 2.48
N GLU A 49 15.99 27.14 1.18
CA GLU A 49 14.94 26.85 0.21
C GLU A 49 14.63 25.35 0.15
N GLU A 50 13.38 25.00 -0.12
CA GLU A 50 13.00 23.61 -0.41
C GLU A 50 13.63 23.13 -1.72
N ILE A 51 14.14 21.90 -1.70
CA ILE A 51 14.64 21.18 -2.86
C ILE A 51 13.57 20.17 -3.25
N PRO A 52 12.83 20.40 -4.35
CA PRO A 52 11.81 19.47 -4.80
C PRO A 52 12.39 18.08 -5.05
N LEU A 53 11.74 17.07 -4.49
CA LEU A 53 12.09 15.68 -4.76
C LEU A 53 11.79 15.32 -6.23
N SER A 54 12.68 14.54 -6.84
CA SER A 54 12.42 13.92 -8.14
C SER A 54 11.37 12.82 -8.04
N GLU A 55 10.79 12.43 -9.19
CA GLU A 55 9.84 11.31 -9.29
C GLU A 55 10.41 10.00 -8.74
N GLU A 56 11.70 9.75 -8.97
CA GLU A 56 12.39 8.58 -8.45
C GLU A 56 12.48 8.62 -6.91
N GLU A 57 12.81 9.77 -6.34
CA GLU A 57 12.91 9.94 -4.88
C GLU A 57 11.54 9.81 -4.20
N VAL A 58 10.50 10.45 -4.76
CA VAL A 58 9.12 10.30 -4.29
C VAL A 58 8.69 8.85 -4.34
N THR A 59 8.94 8.16 -5.46
CA THR A 59 8.65 6.73 -5.63
C THR A 59 9.37 5.91 -4.55
N VAL A 60 10.65 6.17 -4.30
CA VAL A 60 11.41 5.46 -3.27
C VAL A 60 10.78 5.64 -1.88
N LEU A 61 10.38 6.86 -1.53
CA LEU A 61 9.74 7.16 -0.26
C LEU A 61 8.39 6.44 -0.11
N VAL A 62 7.53 6.52 -1.12
CA VAL A 62 6.22 5.86 -1.14
C VAL A 62 6.35 4.35 -1.02
N ILE A 63 7.24 3.73 -1.79
CA ILE A 63 7.45 2.28 -1.76
C ILE A 63 8.00 1.83 -0.41
N ARG A 64 8.95 2.57 0.18
CA ARG A 64 9.48 2.25 1.51
C ARG A 64 8.40 2.40 2.58
N ARG A 65 7.58 3.45 2.49
CA ARG A 65 6.45 3.64 3.41
C ARG A 65 5.44 2.50 3.30
N CYS A 66 5.16 2.01 2.10
CA CYS A 66 4.33 0.81 1.91
C CYS A 66 4.87 -0.39 2.70
N ALA A 67 6.18 -0.65 2.64
CA ALA A 67 6.77 -1.75 3.40
C ALA A 67 6.60 -1.58 4.92
N GLU A 68 6.73 -0.35 5.41
CA GLU A 68 6.55 -0.02 6.85
C GLU A 68 5.10 -0.20 7.30
N VAL A 69 4.12 0.23 6.50
CA VAL A 69 2.70 0.00 6.82
C VAL A 69 2.35 -1.48 6.76
N LEU A 70 2.89 -2.22 5.79
CA LEU A 70 2.75 -3.68 5.71
C LEU A 70 3.35 -4.38 6.94
N ASP A 71 4.43 -3.87 7.52
CA ASP A 71 5.05 -4.42 8.73
C ASP A 71 4.11 -4.37 9.95
N ARG A 72 3.20 -3.38 10.01
CA ARG A 72 2.16 -3.26 11.06
C ARG A 72 1.25 -4.50 11.15
N THR A 73 1.18 -5.30 10.10
CA THR A 73 0.44 -6.58 10.09
C THR A 73 1.05 -7.65 11.01
N GLY A 74 2.31 -7.51 11.41
CA GLY A 74 3.07 -8.53 12.14
C GLY A 74 3.44 -9.76 11.31
N MET A 75 3.15 -9.74 10.01
CA MET A 75 3.42 -10.85 9.08
C MET A 75 4.73 -10.69 8.30
N VAL A 76 5.35 -9.51 8.38
CA VAL A 76 6.64 -9.22 7.76
C VAL A 76 7.78 -9.73 8.65
N LYS A 77 8.76 -10.40 8.05
CA LYS A 77 9.95 -10.96 8.71
C LYS A 77 11.13 -9.98 8.68
N ASN A 78 11.19 -9.14 7.64
CA ASN A 78 12.24 -8.16 7.43
C ASN A 78 11.73 -7.02 6.56
N VAL A 79 11.35 -5.90 7.18
CA VAL A 79 10.78 -4.73 6.51
C VAL A 79 11.74 -4.11 5.48
N LYS A 80 13.03 -4.01 5.81
CA LYS A 80 14.03 -3.45 4.88
C LYS A 80 14.13 -4.26 3.60
N ARG A 81 14.22 -5.60 3.72
CA ARG A 81 14.27 -6.48 2.55
C ARG A 81 12.97 -6.47 1.76
N LEU A 82 11.82 -6.37 2.43
CA LEU A 82 10.54 -6.23 1.73
C LEU A 82 10.49 -4.92 0.91
N GLY A 83 10.94 -3.81 1.49
CA GLY A 83 11.05 -2.54 0.77
C GLY A 83 12.02 -2.61 -0.41
N ASP A 84 13.20 -3.21 -0.22
CA ASP A 84 14.18 -3.39 -1.29
C ASP A 84 13.62 -4.30 -2.43
N GLU A 85 12.82 -5.32 -2.10
CA GLU A 85 12.14 -6.19 -3.08
C GLU A 85 11.00 -5.49 -3.83
N LEU A 86 10.22 -4.63 -3.14
CA LEU A 86 9.20 -3.80 -3.78
C LEU A 86 9.82 -2.79 -4.74
N LEU A 87 10.91 -2.12 -4.34
CA LEU A 87 11.65 -1.19 -5.20
C LEU A 87 12.21 -1.87 -6.44
N TYR A 88 12.81 -3.05 -6.27
CA TYR A 88 13.29 -3.83 -7.40
C TYR A 88 12.16 -4.19 -8.37
N ARG A 89 10.96 -4.48 -7.85
CA ARG A 89 9.79 -4.73 -8.69
C ARG A 89 9.31 -3.47 -9.40
N GLU A 90 9.26 -2.33 -8.71
CA GLU A 90 8.88 -1.04 -9.29
C GLU A 90 9.78 -0.70 -10.49
N SER A 91 11.09 -0.92 -10.34
CA SER A 91 12.08 -0.63 -11.40
C SER A 91 11.95 -1.50 -12.66
N GLN A 92 11.18 -2.59 -12.62
CA GLN A 92 10.94 -3.42 -13.82
C GLN A 92 9.84 -2.85 -14.70
N ALA A 93 8.83 -2.25 -14.06
CA ALA A 93 7.69 -1.62 -14.69
C ALA A 93 6.92 -0.86 -13.60
N PRO A 94 6.61 0.43 -13.80
CA PRO A 94 5.87 1.21 -12.83
C PRO A 94 4.57 0.53 -12.41
N THR A 95 4.20 0.70 -11.14
CA THR A 95 2.96 0.15 -10.59
C THR A 95 1.87 1.20 -10.41
N ALA A 96 2.15 2.46 -10.76
CA ALA A 96 1.16 3.49 -10.98
C ALA A 96 0.33 3.18 -12.23
N LEU A 97 -0.99 3.11 -12.09
CA LEU A 97 -1.91 2.64 -13.14
C LEU A 97 -2.66 3.78 -13.84
N GLY A 98 -2.36 5.02 -13.45
CA GLY A 98 -3.21 6.16 -13.70
C GLY A 98 -4.45 6.21 -12.82
N ARG A 99 -5.31 7.20 -13.06
CA ARG A 99 -6.54 7.48 -12.27
C ARG A 99 -6.25 7.63 -10.77
N GLY A 100 -5.10 8.20 -10.42
CA GLY A 100 -4.78 8.46 -9.02
C GLY A 100 -4.39 7.25 -8.19
N ILE A 101 -4.13 6.08 -8.78
CA ILE A 101 -3.80 4.86 -8.02
C ILE A 101 -2.47 4.23 -8.41
N ALA A 102 -1.79 3.63 -7.42
CA ALA A 102 -0.68 2.71 -7.63
C ALA A 102 -0.87 1.41 -6.84
N ILE A 103 -0.31 0.31 -7.35
CA ILE A 103 -0.39 -1.01 -6.71
C ILE A 103 1.01 -1.64 -6.59
N PRO A 104 1.89 -1.12 -5.72
CA PRO A 104 3.15 -1.78 -5.44
C PRO A 104 2.93 -3.18 -4.90
N HIS A 105 3.47 -4.19 -5.56
CA HIS A 105 3.20 -5.58 -5.20
C HIS A 105 4.44 -6.45 -5.32
N VAL A 106 4.62 -7.43 -4.44
CA VAL A 106 5.74 -8.36 -4.57
C VAL A 106 5.43 -9.75 -4.02
N ARG A 107 6.06 -10.78 -4.62
CA ARG A 107 6.18 -12.09 -3.98
C ARG A 107 7.45 -12.13 -3.16
N SER A 108 7.32 -12.40 -1.86
CA SER A 108 8.42 -12.26 -0.93
C SER A 108 8.47 -13.41 0.08
N LYS A 109 9.67 -13.94 0.30
CA LYS A 109 9.96 -14.85 1.42
C LYS A 109 9.93 -14.12 2.77
N ASN A 110 9.96 -12.78 2.74
CA ASN A 110 9.94 -11.91 3.90
C ASN A 110 8.52 -11.65 4.41
N VAL A 111 7.48 -12.26 3.84
CA VAL A 111 6.13 -12.28 4.42
C VAL A 111 5.68 -13.69 4.76
N LYS A 112 4.76 -13.82 5.72
CA LYS A 112 4.21 -15.10 6.19
C LYS A 112 2.87 -15.45 5.55
N ASP A 113 2.14 -14.45 5.06
CA ASP A 113 0.79 -14.55 4.52
C ASP A 113 0.57 -13.42 3.51
N LEU A 114 -0.52 -13.49 2.73
CA LEU A 114 -0.98 -12.40 1.88
C LEU A 114 -1.41 -11.20 2.75
N ILE A 115 -0.76 -10.07 2.52
CA ILE A 115 -1.00 -8.82 3.25
C ILE A 115 -1.22 -7.65 2.29
N MET A 116 -1.98 -6.67 2.77
CA MET A 116 -2.34 -5.46 2.05
C MET A 116 -2.31 -4.26 2.99
N CYS A 117 -1.87 -3.12 2.47
CA CYS A 117 -2.00 -1.80 3.09
C CYS A 117 -2.61 -0.81 2.10
N LEU A 118 -2.99 0.35 2.62
CA LEU A 118 -3.40 1.51 1.83
C LEU A 118 -2.67 2.74 2.37
N LEU A 119 -2.07 3.51 1.48
CA LEU A 119 -1.62 4.86 1.77
C LEU A 119 -2.55 5.81 1.03
N ARG A 120 -3.06 6.82 1.72
CA ARG A 120 -3.79 7.95 1.13
C ARG A 120 -2.91 9.18 1.28
N TYR A 121 -2.64 9.85 0.16
CA TYR A 121 -1.80 11.04 0.10
C TYR A 121 -2.56 12.18 -0.60
N PRO A 122 -3.04 13.20 0.13
CA PRO A 122 -3.95 14.22 -0.39
C PRO A 122 -3.31 15.07 -1.51
N ASP A 123 -2.02 15.36 -1.40
CA ASP A 123 -1.32 16.25 -2.32
C ASP A 123 -0.83 15.56 -3.61
N GLY A 124 -1.02 14.24 -3.73
CA GLY A 124 -0.60 13.46 -4.89
C GLY A 124 0.91 13.21 -4.96
N ALA A 125 1.31 11.95 -5.02
CA ALA A 125 2.69 11.55 -5.18
C ALA A 125 3.03 11.56 -6.68
N ASN A 126 4.03 12.35 -7.07
CA ASN A 126 4.54 12.33 -8.43
C ASN A 126 5.38 11.06 -8.65
N MET A 127 4.71 10.01 -9.12
CA MET A 127 5.30 8.72 -9.49
C MET A 127 5.20 8.54 -11.01
N GLU A 128 5.96 7.60 -11.57
CA GLU A 128 5.93 7.29 -13.01
C GLU A 128 4.58 6.65 -13.42
N SER A 129 3.54 7.47 -13.56
CA SER A 129 2.19 7.04 -13.94
C SER A 129 2.01 6.99 -15.45
N LEU A 130 1.22 6.02 -15.93
CA LEU A 130 0.91 5.83 -17.35
C LEU A 130 0.21 7.05 -17.98
N ASP A 131 -0.61 7.75 -17.21
CA ASP A 131 -1.34 8.95 -17.62
C ASP A 131 -0.63 10.26 -17.25
N ARG A 132 0.53 10.19 -16.57
CA ARG A 132 1.27 11.33 -16.02
C ARG A 132 0.50 12.16 -15.00
N GLU A 133 -0.55 11.59 -14.40
CA GLU A 133 -1.28 12.21 -13.30
C GLU A 133 -0.72 11.75 -11.95
N PRO A 134 -0.84 12.58 -10.89
CA PRO A 134 -0.38 12.22 -9.55
C PRO A 134 -1.08 10.97 -9.00
N VAL A 135 -0.37 10.22 -8.15
CA VAL A 135 -0.93 9.07 -7.42
C VAL A 135 -1.40 9.51 -6.04
N TYR A 136 -2.67 9.29 -5.73
CA TYR A 136 -3.28 9.65 -4.45
C TYR A 136 -3.48 8.46 -3.51
N LEU A 137 -3.74 7.27 -4.08
CA LEU A 137 -4.00 6.04 -3.33
C LEU A 137 -3.00 4.96 -3.72
N VAL A 138 -2.30 4.41 -2.73
CA VAL A 138 -1.29 3.36 -2.96
C VAL A 138 -1.69 2.09 -2.24
N PHE A 139 -1.99 1.04 -3.01
CA PHE A 139 -2.37 -0.28 -2.49
C PHE A 139 -1.16 -1.22 -2.48
N GLY A 140 -0.39 -1.17 -1.41
CA GLY A 140 0.77 -2.05 -1.22
C GLY A 140 0.35 -3.49 -0.92
N ILE A 141 0.89 -4.47 -1.65
CA ILE A 141 0.56 -5.90 -1.52
C ILE A 141 1.82 -6.75 -1.42
N ALA A 142 1.85 -7.69 -0.48
CA ALA A 142 2.90 -8.70 -0.44
C ALA A 142 2.32 -10.09 -0.20
N THR A 143 2.86 -11.08 -0.89
CA THR A 143 2.42 -12.48 -0.80
C THR A 143 3.61 -13.42 -0.71
N PRO A 144 3.54 -14.53 0.03
CA PRO A 144 4.59 -15.55 0.03
C PRO A 144 4.71 -16.26 -1.32
N TYR A 145 5.87 -16.86 -1.59
CA TYR A 145 6.11 -17.61 -2.85
C TYR A 145 5.25 -18.87 -3.02
N PHE A 146 4.73 -19.42 -1.93
CA PHE A 146 3.91 -20.63 -1.93
C PHE A 146 2.41 -20.36 -2.14
N ASP A 147 2.00 -19.09 -2.21
CA ASP A 147 0.69 -18.71 -2.69
C ASP A 147 0.66 -18.67 -4.23
N ASP A 148 -0.49 -18.99 -4.80
CA ASP A 148 -0.62 -19.12 -6.25
C ASP A 148 -0.29 -17.78 -6.93
N ALA A 149 0.69 -17.79 -7.84
CA ALA A 149 0.42 -17.40 -9.22
C ALA A 149 -0.36 -16.09 -9.44
N ASN A 150 -1.67 -16.28 -9.34
CA ASN A 150 -2.71 -15.50 -9.97
C ASN A 150 -3.36 -14.49 -9.02
N ASP A 151 -2.96 -14.45 -7.74
CA ASP A 151 -3.71 -13.71 -6.74
C ASP A 151 -3.51 -12.19 -6.87
N TYR A 152 -2.28 -11.68 -7.06
CA TYR A 152 -2.09 -10.24 -7.29
C TYR A 152 -2.67 -9.76 -8.63
N GLN A 153 -2.71 -10.61 -9.67
CA GLN A 153 -3.32 -10.25 -10.96
C GLN A 153 -4.85 -10.13 -10.86
N LYS A 154 -5.48 -10.92 -9.98
CA LYS A 154 -6.92 -10.78 -9.68
C LYS A 154 -7.18 -9.52 -8.87
N ILE A 155 -6.33 -9.26 -7.86
CA ILE A 155 -6.37 -8.03 -7.08
C ILE A 155 -6.24 -6.80 -7.99
N TYR A 156 -5.24 -6.80 -8.87
CA TYR A 156 -5.00 -5.77 -9.86
C TYR A 156 -6.26 -5.51 -10.71
N ARG A 157 -6.82 -6.55 -11.34
CA ARG A 157 -8.00 -6.42 -12.19
C ARG A 157 -9.20 -5.85 -11.43
N LYS A 158 -9.35 -6.25 -10.17
CA LYS A 158 -10.43 -5.78 -9.32
C LYS A 158 -10.27 -4.32 -8.92
N LEU A 159 -9.09 -3.92 -8.45
CA LEU A 159 -8.78 -2.53 -8.14
C LEU A 159 -8.96 -1.66 -9.38
N PHE A 160 -8.35 -2.05 -10.49
CA PHE A 160 -8.49 -1.33 -11.76
C PHE A 160 -9.97 -1.19 -12.15
N SER A 161 -10.77 -2.27 -12.09
CA SER A 161 -12.20 -2.20 -12.42
C SER A 161 -13.00 -1.27 -11.51
N ILE A 162 -12.69 -1.21 -10.21
CA ILE A 162 -13.37 -0.33 -9.25
C ILE A 162 -13.10 1.14 -9.61
N PHE A 163 -11.82 1.48 -9.79
CA PHE A 163 -11.39 2.87 -10.02
C PHE A 163 -11.58 3.33 -11.47
N ASP A 164 -11.69 2.43 -12.43
CA ASP A 164 -12.02 2.76 -13.83
C ASP A 164 -13.52 3.03 -14.01
N THR A 165 -14.39 2.35 -13.24
CA THR A 165 -15.85 2.50 -13.38
C THR A 165 -16.38 3.74 -12.65
N ASP A 166 -15.72 4.17 -11.58
CA ASP A 166 -16.17 5.28 -10.73
C ASP A 166 -14.99 6.21 -10.38
N PRO A 167 -14.64 7.17 -11.27
CA PRO A 167 -13.55 8.11 -11.00
C PRO A 167 -13.77 8.97 -9.75
N SER A 168 -15.04 9.26 -9.40
CA SER A 168 -15.40 10.04 -8.20
C SER A 168 -15.05 9.32 -6.90
N PHE A 169 -14.79 8.01 -6.98
CA PHE A 169 -14.43 7.21 -5.82
C PHE A 169 -13.07 7.59 -5.24
N VAL A 170 -12.12 8.03 -6.08
CA VAL A 170 -10.83 8.54 -5.58
C VAL A 170 -11.06 9.82 -4.78
N GLU A 171 -11.87 10.74 -5.29
CA GLU A 171 -12.23 11.99 -4.62
C GLU A 171 -12.93 11.70 -3.27
N GLU A 172 -13.90 10.78 -3.26
CA GLU A 172 -14.58 10.36 -2.03
C GLU A 172 -13.60 9.85 -0.96
N LEU A 173 -12.65 8.99 -1.33
CA LEU A 173 -11.64 8.47 -0.40
C LEU A 173 -10.64 9.53 0.06
N MET A 174 -10.44 10.58 -0.74
CA MET A 174 -9.52 11.67 -0.44
C MET A 174 -10.07 12.67 0.57
N GLU A 175 -11.39 12.85 0.62
CA GLU A 175 -12.04 13.70 1.63
C GLU A 175 -12.07 13.06 3.03
N MET A 176 -11.86 11.75 3.12
CA MET A 176 -11.95 10.99 4.36
C MET A 176 -10.76 11.19 5.29
N GLN A 177 -11.08 11.42 6.57
CA GLN A 177 -10.11 11.66 7.66
C GLN A 177 -10.03 10.51 8.66
N ASP A 178 -10.83 9.45 8.47
CA ASP A 178 -10.84 8.27 9.34
C ASP A 178 -10.52 7.00 8.54
N ALA A 179 -9.47 6.31 8.98
CA ALA A 179 -9.05 5.03 8.40
C ALA A 179 -10.14 3.95 8.49
N GLY A 180 -10.95 3.96 9.55
CA GLY A 180 -12.07 3.03 9.73
C GLY A 180 -13.16 3.22 8.70
N GLU A 181 -13.50 4.47 8.41
CA GLU A 181 -14.46 4.84 7.38
C GLU A 181 -13.98 4.43 5.98
N ILE A 182 -12.72 4.71 5.64
CA ILE A 182 -12.12 4.29 4.37
C ILE A 182 -12.24 2.77 4.21
N VAL A 183 -11.83 1.99 5.22
CA VAL A 183 -11.96 0.51 5.17
C VAL A 183 -13.42 0.08 5.03
N ARG A 184 -14.36 0.76 5.71
CA ARG A 184 -15.79 0.46 5.64
C ARG A 184 -16.32 0.65 4.21
N ILE A 185 -16.00 1.76 3.56
CA ILE A 185 -16.48 2.07 2.21
C ILE A 185 -15.82 1.17 1.17
N LEU A 186 -14.49 0.95 1.24
CA LEU A 186 -13.81 0.02 0.34
C LEU A 186 -14.46 -1.36 0.35
N ARG A 187 -14.81 -1.89 1.53
CA ARG A 187 -15.50 -3.18 1.67
C ARG A 187 -16.90 -3.23 1.05
N GLN A 188 -17.53 -2.10 0.76
CA GLN A 188 -18.81 -2.04 0.06
C GLN A 188 -18.65 -2.12 -1.47
N ARG A 189 -17.44 -1.86 -1.99
CA ARG A 189 -17.06 -1.99 -3.41
C ARG A 189 -16.45 -3.35 -3.76
N ASP A 190 -16.46 -4.28 -2.80
CA ASP A 190 -15.87 -5.63 -2.89
C ASP A 190 -16.76 -6.64 -3.62
#